data_AF-A0A7W6YTN9-F1
#
_entry.id   AF-A0A7W6YTN9-F1
#
_cell.length_a   1.000
_cell.length_b   1.000
_cell.length_c   1.000
_cell.angle_alpha   90.00
_cell.angle_beta   90.00
_cell.angle_gamma   90.00
#
_symmetry.space_group_name_H-M   'P 1'
#
loop_
_entity.id
_entity.type
_entity.pdbx_description
1 polymer ?
#
loop_
_entity_poly.entity_id
_entity_poly.type
_entity_poly.pdbx_seq_one_letter_code
_entity_poly.pdbx_strand_id
1 'polypeptide(L)' 'MATTSKARSQDRARVAGGQDHEVKYEARKEGISKEAVKKTVKNVGNSRKKVEAELDRH' A
#
# COMPACT_ATOMS: atom_id res chain seq x y z
N MET A 1 8.52 -19.08 -13.49
CA MET A 1 8.03 -17.85 -12.83
C MET A 1 7.54 -16.88 -13.90
N ALA A 2 6.32 -16.36 -13.81
CA ALA A 2 5.74 -15.52 -14.87
C ALA A 2 6.48 -14.19 -14.99
N THR A 3 7.18 -13.96 -16.11
CA THR A 3 8.02 -12.78 -16.37
C THR A 3 7.32 -11.70 -17.21
N THR A 4 5.99 -11.73 -17.31
CA THR A 4 5.24 -10.82 -18.18
C THR A 4 5.04 -9.44 -17.49
N SER A 5 5.13 -8.36 -18.28
CA SER A 5 4.96 -6.98 -17.81
C SER A 5 3.65 -6.73 -17.07
N LYS A 6 2.57 -7.42 -17.47
CA LYS A 6 1.25 -7.36 -16.83
C LYS A 6 1.23 -7.84 -15.38
N ALA A 7 2.03 -8.85 -15.01
CA ALA A 7 2.10 -9.35 -13.64
C ALA A 7 2.70 -8.27 -12.70
N ARG A 8 3.80 -7.64 -13.12
CA ARG A 8 4.47 -6.58 -12.34
C ARG A 8 3.58 -5.36 -12.10
N SER A 9 2.73 -5.00 -13.05
CA SER A 9 1.78 -3.89 -12.84
C SER A 9 0.70 -4.22 -11.81
N GLN A 10 0.32 -5.50 -11.70
CA GLN A 10 -0.70 -5.95 -10.77
C GLN A 10 -0.19 -5.94 -9.32
N ASP A 11 1.06 -6.34 -9.11
CA ASP A 11 1.72 -6.25 -7.80
C ASP A 11 1.85 -4.80 -7.34
N ARG A 12 2.22 -3.89 -8.25
CA ARG A 12 2.32 -2.44 -7.96
C ARG A 12 0.99 -1.77 -7.67
N ALA A 13 -0.15 -2.41 -7.96
CA ALA A 13 -1.46 -1.85 -7.66
C ALA A 13 -1.89 -2.08 -6.20
N ARG A 14 -1.16 -2.93 -5.46
CA ARG A 14 -1.53 -3.34 -4.11
C ARG A 14 -0.48 -2.92 -3.08
N VAL A 15 -0.92 -2.77 -1.84
CA VAL A 15 -0.09 -2.58 -0.65
C VAL A 15 -0.26 -3.82 0.21
N ALA A 16 0.75 -4.67 0.31
CA ALA A 16 0.70 -5.83 1.18
C ALA A 16 0.81 -5.37 2.65
N GLY A 17 -0.32 -5.11 3.31
CA GLY A 17 -0.36 -4.67 4.71
C GLY A 17 0.26 -5.65 5.72
N GLY A 18 0.42 -6.92 5.32
CA GLY A 18 1.15 -7.94 6.09
C GLY A 18 2.67 -7.93 5.87
N GLN A 19 3.17 -7.21 4.87
CA GLN A 19 4.60 -7.10 4.59
C GLN A 19 5.15 -5.80 5.17
N ASP A 20 6.02 -5.92 6.16
CA ASP A 20 6.49 -4.77 6.94
C ASP A 20 7.34 -3.80 6.09
N HIS A 21 8.01 -4.30 5.04
CA HIS A 21 8.73 -3.48 4.06
C HIS A 21 7.79 -2.56 3.28
N GLU A 22 6.65 -3.06 2.83
CA GLU A 22 5.71 -2.31 1.99
C GLU A 22 4.94 -1.29 2.82
N VAL A 23 4.51 -1.66 4.04
CA VAL A 23 3.94 -0.71 5.01
C VAL A 23 4.93 0.39 5.36
N LYS A 24 6.22 0.06 5.54
CA LYS A 24 7.26 1.06 5.84
C LYS A 24 7.48 2.00 4.66
N TYR A 25 7.42 1.49 3.43
CA TYR A 25 7.54 2.32 2.24
C TYR A 25 6.40 3.33 2.14
N GLU A 26 5.14 2.90 2.24
CA GLU A 26 3.97 3.79 2.21
C GLU A 26 4.00 4.80 3.36
N ALA A 27 4.34 4.35 4.57
CA ALA A 27 4.48 5.23 5.74
C ALA A 27 5.52 6.35 5.51
N ARG A 28 6.67 6.02 4.89
CA ARG A 28 7.69 7.02 4.57
C ARG A 28 7.30 7.93 3.41
N LYS A 29 6.56 7.40 2.42
CA LYS A 29 6.09 8.15 1.26
C LYS A 29 5.06 9.20 1.67
N GLU A 30 4.10 8.80 2.49
CA GLU A 30 3.00 9.65 2.96
C GLU A 30 3.33 10.40 4.26
N GLY A 31 4.50 10.17 4.87
CA GLY A 31 4.93 10.85 6.09
C GLY A 31 4.16 10.46 7.36
N ILE A 32 3.47 9.33 7.35
CA ILE A 32 2.61 8.87 8.46
C ILE A 32 3.22 7.67 9.21
N SER A 33 2.59 7.28 10.32
CA SER A 33 3.00 6.09 11.07
C SER A 33 2.63 4.79 10.33
N LYS A 34 3.45 3.73 10.55
CA LYS A 34 3.14 2.39 10.04
C LYS A 34 1.78 1.87 10.52
N GLU A 35 1.39 2.24 11.73
CA GLU A 35 0.12 1.84 12.33
C GLU A 35 -1.06 2.48 11.62
N ALA A 36 -0.93 3.76 11.25
CA ALA A 36 -1.92 4.46 10.43
C ALA A 36 -2.08 3.73 9.09
N VAL A 37 -1.00 3.44 8.37
CA VAL A 37 -1.04 2.65 7.11
C VAL A 37 -1.75 1.30 7.32
N LYS A 38 -1.38 0.54 8.36
CA LYS A 38 -2.02 -0.76 8.65
C LYS A 38 -3.51 -0.63 8.94
N LYS A 39 -3.93 0.42 9.65
CA LYS A 39 -5.34 0.72 9.91
C LYS A 39 -6.08 1.09 8.63
N THR A 40 -5.49 1.94 7.79
CA THR A 40 -6.06 2.34 6.50
C THR A 40 -6.24 1.14 5.58
N VAL A 41 -5.21 0.29 5.43
CA VAL A 41 -5.29 -0.94 4.64
C VAL A 41 -6.39 -1.89 5.14
N LYS A 42 -6.59 -2.00 6.47
CA LYS A 42 -7.71 -2.77 7.04
C LYS A 42 -9.07 -2.17 6.71
N ASN A 43 -9.18 -0.85 6.65
CA ASN A 43 -10.44 -0.14 6.40
C ASN A 43 -10.83 -0.13 4.91
N VAL A 44 -9.90 0.21 4.02
CA VAL A 44 -10.17 0.45 2.58
C VAL A 44 -9.75 -0.71 1.67
N GLY A 45 -9.06 -1.71 2.25
CA GLY A 45 -8.44 -2.83 1.55
C GLY A 45 -7.02 -2.53 1.06
N ASN A 46 -6.40 -3.52 0.41
CA ASN A 46 -5.01 -3.46 -0.03
C ASN A 46 -4.77 -2.72 -1.36
N SER A 47 -5.75 -1.97 -1.88
CA SER A 47 -5.56 -1.20 -3.11
C SER A 47 -4.71 0.04 -2.83
N ARG A 48 -3.54 0.16 -3.47
CA ARG A 48 -2.62 1.30 -3.25
C ARG A 48 -3.33 2.64 -3.45
N LYS A 49 -4.08 2.78 -4.54
CA LYS A 49 -4.86 3.99 -4.83
C LYS A 49 -5.87 4.35 -3.73
N LYS A 50 -6.51 3.35 -3.12
CA LYS A 50 -7.50 3.61 -2.05
C LYS A 50 -6.81 3.99 -0.75
N VAL A 51 -5.69 3.34 -0.45
CA VAL A 51 -4.88 3.65 0.73
C VAL A 51 -4.35 5.07 0.61
N GLU A 52 -3.66 5.40 -0.49
CA GLU A 52 -3.14 6.75 -0.75
C GLU A 52 -4.24 7.81 -0.69
N ALA A 53 -5.38 7.61 -1.37
CA ALA A 53 -6.49 8.57 -1.33
C ALA A 53 -7.11 8.78 0.06
N GLU A 54 -7.00 7.81 0.97
CA GLU A 54 -7.46 7.94 2.34
C GLU A 54 -6.39 8.59 3.25
N LEU A 55 -5.12 8.42 2.91
CA LEU A 55 -4.00 9.06 3.60
C LEU A 55 -3.85 10.53 3.21
N ASP A 56 -4.07 10.88 1.94
CA ASP A 56 -4.07 12.26 1.42
C ASP A 56 -5.18 13.14 2.03
N ARG A 57 -6.19 12.54 2.67
CA ARG A 57 -7.31 13.27 3.28
C ARG A 57 -6.99 13.90 4.64
N HIS A 58 -5.78 13.71 5.16
CA HIS A 58 -5.33 14.17 6.48
C HIS A 58 -4.14 15.12 6.39
#